data_AF-A0A7X9AFK5-F1
#
_entry.id   AF-A0A7X9AFK5-F1
#
_cell.length_a   1.000
_cell.length_b   1.000
_cell.length_c   1.000
_cell.angle_alpha   90.00
_cell.angle_beta   90.00
_cell.angle_gamma   90.00
#
_symmetry.space_group_name_H-M   'P 1'
#
loop_
_entity.id
_entity.type
_entity.pdbx_description
1 polymer ?
#
loop_
_entity_poly.entity_id
_entity_poly.type
_entity_poly.pdbx_seq_one_letter_code
_entity_poly.pdbx_strand_id
1 'polypeptide(L)'
;MKRVGYPILWSAFLLFLIGLLLSILGVVMMVLEGVLGEVSILIGLFFWKVGGLFCWAGVLAPFLYDWFRGRTPAEDRALLAETLADLLELGLPLDQALARLGAEMRSNAAYSRSRTAFAAVEAARGLAGGATLAEALTTTGAFPDRWSRLVAAGEATEQLPEALRSLARLERVQGPLPFEALVRTFIFLPMAGGILLILGAYALPSLTLPLEAMGLGLPATTRILILGSHILPLLLGILVLCIPLALLAALWRPLREAMSNLASRLGTGNRQAQGLVLGALAAATRLEMSLDEMLQVASQTTTDPRYRRALQAGSGDTLAEVLEARPDLFEPQVRWLVRQAERDGNLAQVLEHCATYLQEVAEQTRWRRRVLTEVGLTAAMGVVALLMMLGVMMPLTRLTTEALLR
;
A
#
# COMPACT_ATOMS: atom_id res chain seq x y z
N MET A 1 19.05 -23.99 -4.78
CA MET A 1 17.60 -24.27 -4.96
C MET A 1 16.96 -24.56 -3.60
N LYS A 2 16.66 -23.55 -2.79
CA LYS A 2 15.85 -23.71 -1.56
C LYS A 2 14.45 -23.19 -1.84
N ARG A 3 13.47 -24.03 -1.51
CA ARG A 3 12.03 -23.88 -1.73
C ARG A 3 11.52 -22.56 -1.15
N VAL A 4 11.46 -21.49 -1.95
CA VAL A 4 10.42 -20.48 -1.77
C VAL A 4 9.19 -21.08 -2.42
N GLY A 5 8.49 -21.95 -1.67
CA GLY A 5 7.19 -22.43 -2.09
C GLY A 5 6.30 -21.20 -2.22
N TYR A 6 5.90 -20.85 -3.43
CA TYR A 6 4.89 -19.83 -3.67
C TYR A 6 3.57 -20.43 -3.18
N PRO A 7 3.05 -20.07 -1.98
CA PRO A 7 1.78 -20.63 -1.50
C PRO A 7 0.63 -20.28 -2.46
N ILE A 8 0.81 -19.21 -3.25
CA ILE A 8 -0.18 -18.69 -4.19
C ILE A 8 -0.07 -19.31 -5.58
N LEU A 9 1.06 -19.92 -5.99
CA LEU A 9 1.13 -20.57 -7.32
C LEU A 9 0.09 -21.67 -7.43
N TRP A 10 -0.13 -22.42 -6.35
CA TRP A 10 -1.13 -23.47 -6.30
C TRP A 10 -2.55 -22.89 -6.40
N SER A 11 -2.84 -21.78 -5.71
CA SER A 11 -4.15 -21.11 -5.81
C SER A 11 -4.38 -20.45 -7.18
N ALA A 12 -3.34 -19.88 -7.79
CA ALA A 12 -3.39 -19.28 -9.12
C ALA A 12 -3.58 -20.35 -10.21
N PHE A 13 -2.91 -21.49 -10.05
CA PHE A 13 -3.08 -22.67 -10.89
C PHE A 13 -4.49 -23.27 -10.76
N LEU A 14 -5.03 -23.36 -9.54
CA LEU A 14 -6.41 -23.78 -9.29
C LEU A 14 -7.42 -22.83 -9.94
N LEU A 15 -7.24 -21.51 -9.79
CA LEU A 15 -8.08 -20.48 -10.44
C LEU A 15 -8.05 -20.62 -11.96
N PHE A 16 -6.86 -20.85 -12.53
CA PHE A 16 -6.71 -21.11 -13.96
C PHE A 16 -7.43 -22.40 -14.39
N LEU A 17 -7.29 -23.49 -13.64
CA LEU A 17 -7.92 -24.78 -13.94
C LEU A 17 -9.46 -24.70 -13.85
N ILE A 18 -9.98 -24.00 -12.84
CA ILE A 18 -11.41 -23.73 -12.67
C ILE A 18 -11.93 -22.88 -13.84
N GLY A 19 -11.20 -21.84 -14.24
CA GLY A 19 -11.53 -21.04 -15.42
C GLY A 19 -11.54 -21.84 -16.71
N LEU A 20 -10.58 -22.76 -16.88
CA LEU A 20 -10.49 -23.65 -18.02
C LEU A 20 -11.69 -24.61 -18.07
N LEU A 21 -12.04 -25.23 -16.94
CA LEU A 21 -13.19 -26.12 -16.81
C LEU A 21 -14.52 -25.41 -17.11
N LEU A 22 -14.70 -24.20 -16.57
CA LEU A 22 -15.88 -23.37 -16.85
C LEU A 22 -15.96 -22.98 -18.33
N SER A 23 -14.84 -22.66 -18.97
CA SER A 23 -14.79 -22.38 -20.42
C SER A 23 -15.18 -23.61 -21.24
N ILE A 24 -14.64 -24.78 -20.91
CA ILE A 24 -14.95 -26.03 -21.61
C ILE A 24 -16.43 -26.38 -21.42
N LEU A 25 -16.96 -26.26 -20.21
CA LEU A 25 -18.38 -26.48 -19.92
C LEU A 25 -19.27 -25.53 -20.74
N GLY A 26 -18.87 -24.27 -20.87
CA GLY A 26 -19.58 -23.29 -21.70
C GLY A 26 -19.65 -23.67 -23.17
N VAL A 27 -18.52 -24.12 -23.74
CA VAL A 27 -18.47 -24.60 -25.14
C VAL A 27 -19.32 -25.86 -25.32
N VAL A 28 -19.27 -26.81 -24.37
CA VAL A 28 -20.08 -28.04 -24.43
C VAL A 28 -21.58 -27.73 -24.38
N MET A 29 -22.01 -26.79 -23.54
CA MET A 29 -23.41 -26.35 -23.47
C MET A 29 -23.89 -25.65 -24.74
N MET A 30 -23.01 -24.91 -25.44
CA MET A 30 -23.32 -24.34 -26.76
C MET A 30 -23.48 -25.42 -27.83
N VAL A 31 -22.67 -26.48 -27.79
CA VAL A 31 -22.72 -27.57 -28.79
C VAL A 31 -23.94 -28.49 -28.57
N LEU A 32 -24.46 -28.58 -27.34
CA LEU A 32 -25.65 -29.38 -26.99
C LEU A 32 -26.99 -28.71 -27.38
N GLU A 33 -26.99 -27.87 -28.42
CA GLU A 33 -28.15 -27.16 -28.98
C GLU A 33 -29.38 -28.07 -29.20
N GLY A 34 -29.15 -29.36 -29.52
CA GLY A 34 -30.21 -30.31 -29.85
C GLY A 34 -31.13 -30.75 -28.71
N VAL A 35 -30.84 -30.42 -27.45
CA VAL A 35 -31.59 -30.95 -26.28
C VAL A 35 -32.30 -29.87 -25.44
N LEU A 36 -31.81 -28.63 -25.44
CA LEU A 36 -32.24 -27.60 -24.46
C LEU A 36 -32.69 -26.26 -25.08
N GLY A 37 -32.63 -26.11 -26.40
CA GLY A 37 -33.06 -24.89 -27.11
C GLY A 37 -32.16 -23.66 -26.88
N GLU A 38 -32.59 -22.49 -27.35
CA GLU A 38 -31.81 -21.23 -27.37
C GLU A 38 -31.21 -20.81 -26.00
N VAL A 39 -31.80 -21.30 -24.91
CA VAL A 39 -31.36 -21.04 -23.52
C VAL A 39 -29.98 -21.67 -23.24
N SER A 40 -29.63 -22.81 -23.86
CA SER A 40 -28.33 -23.47 -23.63
C SER A 40 -27.16 -22.70 -24.23
N ILE A 41 -27.37 -22.02 -25.35
CA ILE A 41 -26.37 -21.19 -26.03
C ILE A 41 -26.02 -19.98 -25.17
N LEU A 42 -27.04 -19.33 -24.58
CA LEU A 42 -26.88 -18.19 -23.68
C LEU A 42 -26.12 -18.58 -22.40
N ILE A 43 -26.48 -19.72 -21.80
CA ILE A 43 -25.76 -20.27 -20.64
C ILE A 43 -24.31 -20.61 -21.01
N GLY A 44 -24.10 -21.22 -22.18
CA GLY A 44 -22.77 -21.58 -22.65
C GLY A 44 -21.85 -20.37 -22.93
N LEU A 45 -22.37 -19.31 -23.54
CA LEU A 45 -21.67 -18.03 -23.73
C LEU A 45 -21.27 -17.38 -22.40
N PHE A 46 -22.14 -17.47 -21.38
CA PHE A 46 -21.85 -16.97 -20.03
C PHE A 46 -20.68 -17.73 -19.41
N PHE A 47 -20.75 -19.07 -19.39
CA PHE A 47 -19.68 -19.92 -18.83
C PHE A 47 -18.36 -19.77 -19.58
N TRP A 48 -18.40 -19.56 -20.91
CA TRP A 48 -17.21 -19.29 -21.71
C TRP A 48 -16.53 -17.96 -21.36
N LYS A 49 -17.30 -16.86 -21.25
CA LYS A 49 -16.75 -15.55 -20.86
C LYS A 49 -16.24 -15.53 -19.42
N VAL A 50 -16.98 -16.12 -18.48
CA VAL A 50 -16.59 -16.20 -17.06
C VAL A 50 -15.36 -17.09 -16.91
N GLY A 51 -15.32 -18.24 -17.58
CA GLY A 51 -14.16 -19.12 -17.59
C GLY A 51 -12.91 -18.43 -18.13
N GLY A 52 -13.04 -17.67 -19.23
CA GLY A 52 -11.95 -16.85 -19.78
C GLY A 52 -11.40 -15.82 -18.78
N LEU A 53 -12.27 -15.15 -18.02
CA LEU A 53 -11.87 -14.19 -16.99
C LEU A 53 -11.07 -14.85 -15.85
N PHE A 54 -11.50 -16.02 -15.38
CA PHE A 54 -10.80 -16.80 -14.36
C PHE A 54 -9.44 -17.34 -14.85
N CYS A 55 -9.33 -17.72 -16.12
CA CYS A 55 -8.04 -18.08 -16.73
C CYS A 55 -7.06 -16.89 -16.73
N TRP A 56 -7.52 -15.72 -17.18
CA TRP A 56 -6.68 -14.51 -17.14
C TRP A 56 -6.31 -14.11 -15.71
N ALA A 57 -7.23 -14.25 -14.74
CA ALA A 57 -6.96 -14.02 -13.33
C ALA A 57 -5.90 -14.99 -12.77
N GLY A 58 -5.95 -16.27 -13.12
CA GLY A 58 -4.95 -17.26 -12.73
C GLY A 58 -3.56 -17.01 -13.33
N VAL A 59 -3.48 -16.52 -14.56
CA VAL A 59 -2.21 -16.15 -15.23
C VAL A 59 -1.63 -14.85 -14.68
N LEU A 60 -2.48 -13.86 -14.36
CA LEU A 60 -2.06 -12.57 -13.83
C LEU A 60 -1.77 -12.60 -12.32
N ALA A 61 -2.36 -13.53 -11.56
CA ALA A 61 -2.19 -13.61 -10.11
C ALA A 61 -0.72 -13.73 -9.64
N PRO A 62 0.16 -14.56 -10.26
CA PRO A 62 1.57 -14.61 -9.88
C PRO A 62 2.31 -13.30 -10.18
N PHE A 63 2.03 -12.68 -11.33
CA PHE A 63 2.65 -11.41 -11.72
C PHE A 63 2.23 -10.26 -10.80
N LEU A 64 0.95 -10.21 -10.47
CA LEU A 64 0.39 -9.27 -9.50
C LEU A 64 0.96 -9.54 -8.10
N TYR A 65 1.04 -10.80 -7.67
CA TYR A 65 1.62 -11.17 -6.38
C TYR A 65 3.09 -10.76 -6.25
N ASP A 66 3.93 -11.02 -7.27
CA ASP A 66 5.32 -10.58 -7.26
C ASP A 66 5.46 -9.06 -7.37
N TRP A 67 4.54 -8.39 -8.06
CA TRP A 67 4.44 -6.92 -8.04
C TRP A 67 4.05 -6.38 -6.66
N PHE A 68 3.19 -7.09 -5.92
CA PHE A 68 2.71 -6.71 -4.59
C PHE A 68 3.66 -7.07 -3.45
N ARG A 69 4.51 -8.08 -3.64
CA ARG A 69 5.50 -8.52 -2.65
C ARG A 69 6.88 -7.88 -2.85
N GLY A 70 7.04 -7.05 -3.87
CA GLY A 70 8.23 -6.24 -4.04
C GLY A 70 8.44 -5.36 -2.80
N ARG A 71 9.57 -5.54 -2.12
CA ARG A 71 9.92 -4.69 -0.98
C ARG A 71 10.02 -3.25 -1.43
N THR A 72 9.69 -2.36 -0.51
CA THR A 72 9.82 -0.94 -0.81
C THR A 72 11.24 -0.45 -0.58
N PRO A 73 11.64 0.66 -1.24
CA PRO A 73 13.00 1.19 -1.05
C PRO A 73 13.36 1.45 0.42
N ALA A 74 12.39 1.82 1.26
CA ALA A 74 12.59 2.01 2.69
C ALA A 74 12.85 0.69 3.44
N GLU A 75 12.11 -0.38 3.13
CA GLU A 75 12.32 -1.71 3.71
C GLU A 75 13.67 -2.31 3.31
N ASP A 76 14.08 -2.09 2.06
CA ASP A 76 15.39 -2.52 1.58
C ASP A 76 16.53 -1.75 2.26
N ARG A 77 16.37 -0.44 2.41
CA ARG A 77 17.31 0.38 3.20
C ARG A 77 17.37 -0.05 4.65
N ALA A 78 16.23 -0.36 5.27
CA ALA A 78 16.18 -0.84 6.64
C ALA A 78 16.91 -2.16 6.82
N LEU A 79 16.67 -3.12 5.92
CA LEU A 79 17.36 -4.40 5.95
C LEU A 79 18.87 -4.20 5.72
N LEU A 80 19.24 -3.39 4.73
CA LEU A 80 20.65 -3.12 4.44
C LEU A 80 21.34 -2.56 5.68
N ALA A 81 20.77 -1.53 6.32
CA ALA A 81 21.35 -0.93 7.51
C ALA A 81 21.48 -1.93 8.66
N GLU A 82 20.44 -2.71 8.95
CA GLU A 82 20.46 -3.69 10.03
C GLU A 82 21.48 -4.81 9.76
N THR A 83 21.43 -5.43 8.59
CA THR A 83 22.36 -6.52 8.26
C THR A 83 23.81 -6.02 8.16
N LEU A 84 24.02 -4.78 7.70
CA LEU A 84 25.35 -4.17 7.70
C LEU A 84 25.84 -3.93 9.13
N ALA A 85 24.99 -3.45 10.03
CA ALA A 85 25.33 -3.31 11.45
C ALA A 85 25.74 -4.66 12.06
N ASP A 86 24.95 -5.72 11.82
CA ASP A 86 25.25 -7.05 12.33
C ASP A 86 26.60 -7.59 11.80
N LEU A 87 26.90 -7.38 10.52
CA LEU A 87 28.18 -7.80 9.94
C LEU A 87 29.37 -7.02 10.52
N LEU A 88 29.21 -5.72 10.78
CA LEU A 88 30.25 -4.90 11.40
C LEU A 88 30.51 -5.30 12.86
N GLU A 89 29.47 -5.64 13.61
CA GLU A 89 29.62 -6.16 14.98
C GLU A 89 30.30 -7.53 15.01
N LEU A 90 30.11 -8.34 13.97
CA LEU A 90 30.84 -9.58 13.77
C LEU A 90 32.29 -9.37 13.32
N GLY A 91 32.72 -8.11 13.16
CA GLY A 91 34.09 -7.74 12.81
C GLY A 91 34.42 -7.86 11.33
N LEU A 92 33.43 -7.94 10.44
CA LEU A 92 33.70 -7.92 9.00
C LEU A 92 34.13 -6.51 8.55
N PRO A 93 35.14 -6.40 7.66
CA PRO A 93 35.48 -5.14 7.02
C PRO A 93 34.28 -4.54 6.27
N LEU A 94 34.09 -3.23 6.40
CA LEU A 94 32.92 -2.50 5.89
C LEU A 94 32.74 -2.63 4.36
N ASP A 95 33.84 -2.55 3.62
CA ASP A 95 33.90 -2.71 2.17
C ASP A 95 33.42 -4.11 1.75
N GLN A 96 33.89 -5.15 2.43
CA GLN A 96 33.51 -6.54 2.16
C GLN A 96 32.06 -6.82 2.54
N ALA A 97 31.62 -6.32 3.70
CA ALA A 97 30.26 -6.48 4.19
C ALA A 97 29.25 -5.83 3.22
N LEU A 98 29.50 -4.58 2.83
CA LEU A 98 28.62 -3.84 1.93
C LEU A 98 28.61 -4.44 0.51
N ALA A 99 29.77 -4.85 -0.02
CA ALA A 99 29.86 -5.51 -1.33
C ALA A 99 29.10 -6.84 -1.35
N ARG A 100 29.25 -7.65 -0.30
CA ARG A 100 28.56 -8.94 -0.16
C ARG A 100 27.04 -8.76 -0.08
N LEU A 101 26.58 -7.82 0.76
CA LEU A 101 25.16 -7.53 0.90
C LEU A 101 24.57 -6.96 -0.39
N GLY A 102 25.24 -6.02 -1.04
CA GLY A 102 24.81 -5.48 -2.32
C GLY A 102 24.69 -6.56 -3.41
N ALA A 103 25.64 -7.50 -3.46
CA ALA A 103 25.60 -8.62 -4.39
C ALA A 103 24.45 -9.61 -4.08
N GLU A 104 24.22 -9.92 -2.80
CA GLU A 104 23.12 -10.78 -2.35
C GLU A 104 21.75 -10.16 -2.68
N MET A 105 21.56 -8.87 -2.38
CA MET A 105 20.36 -8.13 -2.73
C MET A 105 20.14 -8.08 -4.25
N ARG A 106 21.20 -8.01 -5.07
CA ARG A 106 21.06 -8.05 -6.54
C ARG A 106 20.64 -9.42 -7.07
N SER A 107 21.12 -10.50 -6.45
CA SER A 107 20.88 -11.88 -6.89
C SER A 107 19.45 -12.35 -6.67
N ASN A 108 18.74 -11.74 -5.72
CA ASN A 108 17.40 -12.14 -5.36
C ASN A 108 16.37 -11.36 -6.21
N ALA A 109 15.62 -12.08 -7.05
CA ALA A 109 14.64 -11.51 -7.98
C ALA A 109 13.57 -10.64 -7.28
N ALA A 110 13.30 -10.89 -5.98
CA ALA A 110 12.42 -10.07 -5.15
C ALA A 110 12.97 -8.66 -4.83
N TYR A 111 14.30 -8.48 -4.89
CA TYR A 111 15.01 -7.23 -4.56
C TYR A 111 15.53 -6.49 -5.80
N SER A 112 15.67 -7.19 -6.93
CA SER A 112 16.29 -6.71 -8.18
C SER A 112 15.72 -5.41 -8.76
N ARG A 113 14.54 -4.95 -8.33
CA ARG A 113 13.92 -3.70 -8.80
C ARG A 113 14.30 -2.47 -7.96
N SER A 114 14.98 -2.65 -6.83
CA SER A 114 15.27 -1.58 -5.90
C SER A 114 16.57 -0.87 -6.26
N ARG A 115 16.51 0.47 -6.40
CA ARG A 115 17.70 1.33 -6.59
C ARG A 115 18.73 1.17 -5.48
N THR A 116 18.33 0.71 -4.30
CA THR A 116 19.18 0.54 -3.11
C THR A 116 20.26 -0.53 -3.31
N ALA A 117 19.95 -1.64 -3.99
CA ALA A 117 20.91 -2.71 -4.22
C ALA A 117 22.06 -2.28 -5.16
N PHE A 118 21.72 -1.53 -6.22
CA PHE A 118 22.71 -0.95 -7.12
C PHE A 118 23.58 0.09 -6.40
N ALA A 119 22.94 0.96 -5.63
CA ALA A 119 23.64 1.96 -4.84
C ALA A 119 24.55 1.35 -3.76
N ALA A 120 24.17 0.24 -3.13
CA ALA A 120 25.02 -0.45 -2.15
C ALA A 120 26.33 -0.96 -2.78
N VAL A 121 26.24 -1.57 -3.98
CA VAL A 121 27.41 -2.06 -4.71
C VAL A 121 28.29 -0.90 -5.18
N GLU A 122 27.69 0.20 -5.63
CA GLU A 122 28.43 1.41 -6.03
C GLU A 122 29.13 2.07 -4.84
N ALA A 123 28.45 2.19 -3.70
CA ALA A 123 29.03 2.70 -2.47
C ALA A 123 30.20 1.82 -1.97
N ALA A 124 30.09 0.49 -2.09
CA ALA A 124 31.19 -0.42 -1.75
C ALA A 124 32.43 -0.22 -2.63
N ARG A 125 32.25 0.15 -3.90
CA ARG A 125 33.37 0.52 -4.79
C ARG A 125 33.99 1.85 -4.39
N GLY A 126 33.17 2.82 -3.97
CA GLY A 126 33.65 4.11 -3.44
C GLY A 126 34.54 3.93 -2.20
N LEU A 127 34.11 3.06 -1.28
CA LEU A 127 34.90 2.67 -0.09
C LEU A 127 36.23 2.02 -0.45
N ALA A 128 36.24 1.09 -1.43
CA ALA A 128 37.47 0.48 -1.92
C ALA A 128 38.43 1.52 -2.56
N GLY A 129 37.88 2.64 -3.04
CA GLY A 129 38.63 3.80 -3.53
C GLY A 129 39.12 4.77 -2.44
N GLY A 130 38.83 4.51 -1.16
CA GLY A 130 39.25 5.31 -0.02
C GLY A 130 38.27 6.41 0.42
N ALA A 131 37.07 6.48 -0.17
CA ALA A 131 36.03 7.40 0.30
C ALA A 131 35.43 6.92 1.64
N THR A 132 34.91 7.86 2.43
CA THR A 132 34.11 7.52 3.62
C THR A 132 32.78 6.89 3.20
N LEU A 133 32.13 6.11 4.08
CA LEU A 133 30.82 5.55 3.79
C LEU A 133 29.79 6.68 3.59
N ALA A 134 29.87 7.75 4.37
CA ALA A 134 29.01 8.91 4.20
C ALA A 134 29.10 9.49 2.78
N GLU A 135 30.32 9.74 2.27
CA GLU A 135 30.56 10.25 0.92
C GLU A 135 30.08 9.27 -0.16
N ALA A 136 30.42 7.98 0.01
CA ALA A 136 30.03 6.94 -0.91
C ALA A 136 28.50 6.86 -1.06
N LEU A 137 27.76 6.93 0.06
CA LEU A 137 26.31 6.93 0.07
C LEU A 137 25.71 8.18 -0.59
N THR A 138 26.28 9.37 -0.36
CA THR A 138 25.80 10.62 -1.00
C THR A 138 25.93 10.56 -2.52
N THR A 139 27.03 10.02 -3.04
CA THR A 139 27.33 9.97 -4.48
C THR A 139 26.32 9.14 -5.25
N THR A 140 25.77 8.08 -4.63
CA THR A 140 24.79 7.20 -5.29
C THR A 140 23.41 7.82 -5.48
N GLY A 141 23.06 8.86 -4.71
CA GLY A 141 21.75 9.53 -4.75
C GLY A 141 20.53 8.64 -4.40
N ALA A 142 20.72 7.39 -3.97
CA ALA A 142 19.63 6.48 -3.61
C ALA A 142 19.24 6.57 -2.13
N PHE A 143 20.12 7.13 -1.31
CA PHE A 143 19.92 7.30 0.13
C PHE A 143 19.50 8.75 0.45
N PRO A 144 18.56 8.97 1.37
CA PRO A 144 18.20 10.31 1.82
C PRO A 144 19.33 10.94 2.62
N ASP A 145 19.45 12.27 2.61
CA ASP A 145 20.52 13.04 3.28
C ASP A 145 20.75 12.67 4.77
N ARG A 146 19.70 12.24 5.49
CA ARG A 146 19.83 11.78 6.89
C ARG A 146 20.80 10.60 7.05
N TRP A 147 20.95 9.76 6.02
CA TRP A 147 21.85 8.61 6.03
C TRP A 147 23.30 9.06 6.11
N SER A 148 23.73 9.92 5.20
CA SER A 148 25.12 10.38 5.18
C SER A 148 25.48 11.12 6.46
N ARG A 149 24.55 11.86 7.08
CA ARG A 149 24.78 12.56 8.35
C ARG A 149 24.93 11.61 9.54
N LEU A 150 24.00 10.67 9.71
CA LEU A 150 24.07 9.71 10.81
C LEU A 150 25.26 8.76 10.63
N VAL A 151 25.56 8.36 9.40
CA VAL A 151 26.76 7.59 9.08
C VAL A 151 28.02 8.40 9.37
N ALA A 152 28.11 9.65 8.92
CA ALA A 152 29.29 10.49 9.19
C ALA A 152 29.52 10.67 10.70
N ALA A 153 28.45 10.89 11.48
CA ALA A 153 28.53 10.97 12.94
C ALA A 153 28.96 9.62 13.55
N GLY A 154 28.46 8.49 13.04
CA GLY A 154 28.89 7.15 13.46
C GLY A 154 30.31 6.80 13.06
N GLU A 155 30.81 7.29 11.91
CA GLU A 155 32.21 7.15 11.50
C GLU A 155 33.13 8.00 12.38
N ALA A 156 32.72 9.24 12.69
CA ALA A 156 33.49 10.16 13.52
C ALA A 156 33.59 9.70 14.99
N THR A 157 32.54 9.07 15.51
CA THR A 157 32.49 8.54 16.89
C THR A 157 32.90 7.07 16.99
N GLU A 158 33.27 6.44 15.87
CA GLU A 158 33.52 4.99 15.75
C GLU A 158 32.32 4.11 16.16
N GLN A 159 31.12 4.69 16.24
CA GLN A 159 29.84 4.04 16.57
C GLN A 159 29.00 3.73 15.32
N LEU A 160 29.65 3.34 14.22
CA LEU A 160 28.96 3.05 12.96
C LEU A 160 27.85 1.98 13.07
N PRO A 161 28.01 0.86 13.82
CA PRO A 161 26.94 -0.10 14.01
C PRO A 161 25.68 0.51 14.65
N GLU A 162 25.84 1.40 15.63
CA GLU A 162 24.72 2.05 16.32
C GLU A 162 24.01 3.07 15.42
N ALA A 163 24.77 3.82 14.61
CA ALA A 163 24.22 4.70 13.59
C ALA A 163 23.37 3.94 12.56
N LEU A 164 23.86 2.79 12.10
CA LEU A 164 23.14 1.92 11.17
C LEU A 164 21.88 1.30 11.79
N ARG A 165 21.94 0.86 13.05
CA ARG A 165 20.73 0.38 13.78
C ARG A 165 19.67 1.46 13.92
N SER A 166 20.10 2.68 14.22
CA SER A 166 19.22 3.83 14.30
C SER A 166 18.57 4.13 12.95
N LEU A 167 19.35 4.10 11.87
CA LEU A 167 18.83 4.24 10.50
C LEU A 167 17.84 3.13 10.14
N ALA A 168 18.12 1.87 10.48
CA ALA A 168 17.20 0.75 10.25
C ALA A 168 15.85 0.98 10.94
N ARG A 169 15.87 1.45 12.20
CA ARG A 169 14.66 1.81 12.95
C ARG A 169 13.88 2.94 12.29
N LEU A 170 14.56 4.01 11.88
CA LEU A 170 13.93 5.17 11.23
C LEU A 170 13.32 4.82 9.85
N GLU A 171 13.93 3.90 9.10
CA GLU A 171 13.41 3.44 7.81
C GLU A 171 12.19 2.53 7.97
N ARG A 172 12.15 1.66 8.99
CA ARG A 172 11.00 0.78 9.27
C ARG A 172 9.72 1.55 9.53
N VAL A 173 9.81 2.62 10.32
CA VAL A 173 8.66 3.45 10.68
C VAL A 173 8.13 4.26 9.48
N GLN A 174 9.03 4.56 8.52
CA GLN A 174 8.70 5.20 7.23
C GLN A 174 8.25 4.22 6.15
N GLY A 175 8.23 2.92 6.43
CA GLY A 175 7.68 1.89 5.56
C GLY A 175 6.27 2.26 5.06
N PRO A 176 5.89 1.80 3.86
CA PRO A 176 4.87 2.45 3.06
C PRO A 176 3.50 2.51 3.75
N LEU A 177 2.73 3.49 3.30
CA LEU A 177 1.27 3.45 3.39
C LEU A 177 0.75 2.09 2.90
N PRO A 178 -0.40 1.60 3.41
CA PRO A 178 -1.02 0.33 3.02
C PRO A 178 -1.23 0.21 1.50
N PHE A 179 -0.22 -0.21 0.74
CA PHE A 179 -0.40 -0.46 -0.69
C PHE A 179 -1.40 -1.59 -0.89
N GLU A 180 -1.50 -2.54 0.06
CA GLU A 180 -2.58 -3.54 0.15
C GLU A 180 -4.00 -2.94 0.06
N ALA A 181 -4.24 -1.75 0.63
CA ALA A 181 -5.55 -1.09 0.52
C ALA A 181 -5.81 -0.53 -0.89
N LEU A 182 -4.74 -0.10 -1.57
CA LEU A 182 -4.78 0.43 -2.93
C LEU A 182 -5.04 -0.67 -3.96
N VAL A 183 -4.36 -1.80 -3.78
CA VAL A 183 -4.46 -3.01 -4.59
C VAL A 183 -5.86 -3.60 -4.52
N ARG A 184 -6.43 -3.68 -3.32
CA ARG A 184 -7.81 -4.14 -3.13
C ARG A 184 -8.82 -3.23 -3.82
N THR A 185 -8.61 -1.91 -3.77
CA THR A 185 -9.45 -0.94 -4.50
C THR A 185 -9.33 -1.12 -6.02
N PHE A 186 -8.13 -1.40 -6.53
CA PHE A 186 -7.88 -1.58 -7.97
C PHE A 186 -8.38 -2.90 -8.55
N ILE A 187 -8.49 -3.97 -7.75
CA ILE A 187 -8.99 -5.27 -8.22
C ILE A 187 -10.50 -5.38 -8.03
N PHE A 188 -11.01 -5.05 -6.85
CA PHE A 188 -12.42 -5.30 -6.51
C PHE A 188 -13.39 -4.29 -7.13
N LEU A 189 -13.01 -3.02 -7.28
CA LEU A 189 -13.88 -1.99 -7.83
C LEU A 189 -14.22 -2.23 -9.32
N PRO A 190 -13.25 -2.50 -10.23
CA PRO A 190 -13.57 -2.85 -11.61
C PRO A 190 -14.20 -4.23 -11.73
N MET A 191 -13.90 -5.18 -10.85
CA MET A 191 -14.57 -6.49 -10.84
C MET A 191 -16.05 -6.34 -10.49
N ALA A 192 -16.40 -5.57 -9.47
CA ALA A 192 -17.78 -5.26 -9.10
C ALA A 192 -18.49 -4.46 -10.21
N GLY A 193 -17.84 -3.45 -10.78
CA GLY A 193 -18.37 -2.69 -11.92
C GLY A 193 -18.57 -3.54 -13.18
N GLY A 194 -17.65 -4.47 -13.44
CA GLY A 194 -17.73 -5.43 -14.54
C GLY A 194 -18.89 -6.40 -14.37
N ILE A 195 -19.10 -6.94 -13.15
CA ILE A 195 -20.28 -7.75 -12.83
C ILE A 195 -21.56 -6.94 -13.02
N LEU A 196 -21.59 -5.68 -12.57
CA LEU A 196 -22.74 -4.77 -12.74
C LEU A 196 -23.05 -4.54 -14.23
N LEU A 197 -22.02 -4.34 -15.05
CA LEU A 197 -22.15 -4.16 -16.50
C LEU A 197 -22.63 -5.41 -17.21
N ILE A 198 -22.11 -6.58 -16.83
CA ILE A 198 -22.53 -7.87 -17.40
C ILE A 198 -23.99 -8.15 -17.01
N LEU A 199 -24.37 -7.97 -15.75
CA LEU A 199 -25.78 -8.11 -15.34
C LEU A 199 -26.68 -7.08 -16.03
N GLY A 200 -26.28 -5.81 -16.08
CA GLY A 200 -27.06 -4.76 -16.72
C GLY A 200 -27.23 -4.98 -18.23
N ALA A 201 -26.19 -5.47 -18.91
CA ALA A 201 -26.23 -5.71 -20.35
C ALA A 201 -26.96 -7.00 -20.72
N TYR A 202 -26.97 -8.03 -19.86
CA TYR A 202 -27.50 -9.35 -20.19
C TYR A 202 -28.74 -9.76 -19.39
N ALA A 203 -28.83 -9.43 -18.09
CA ALA A 203 -29.97 -9.79 -17.24
C ALA A 203 -31.21 -8.92 -17.49
N LEU A 204 -31.02 -7.62 -17.74
CA LEU A 204 -32.12 -6.71 -18.08
C LEU A 204 -32.89 -7.11 -19.36
N PRO A 205 -32.23 -7.39 -20.51
CA PRO A 205 -32.96 -7.79 -21.73
C PRO A 205 -33.60 -9.18 -21.65
N SER A 206 -33.08 -10.08 -20.80
CA SER A 206 -33.73 -11.38 -20.57
C SER A 206 -35.03 -11.27 -19.74
N LEU A 207 -35.23 -10.17 -19.00
CA LEU A 207 -36.49 -9.87 -18.32
C LEU A 207 -37.54 -9.21 -19.23
N THR A 208 -37.14 -8.57 -20.34
CA THR A 208 -38.09 -7.90 -21.24
C THR A 208 -38.83 -8.87 -22.16
N LEU A 209 -38.21 -10.00 -22.53
CA LEU A 209 -38.80 -11.00 -23.43
C LEU A 209 -40.09 -11.64 -22.88
N PRO A 210 -40.17 -12.04 -21.59
CA PRO A 210 -41.43 -12.53 -21.00
C PRO A 210 -42.46 -11.42 -20.77
N LEU A 211 -42.01 -10.19 -20.47
CA LEU A 211 -42.90 -9.03 -20.22
C LEU A 211 -43.67 -8.61 -21.47
N GLU A 212 -43.01 -8.63 -22.64
CA GLU A 212 -43.66 -8.37 -23.93
C GLU A 212 -44.65 -9.48 -24.30
N ALA A 213 -44.34 -10.74 -23.99
CA ALA A 213 -45.24 -11.88 -24.24
C ALA A 213 -46.53 -11.85 -23.39
N MET A 214 -46.53 -11.14 -22.26
CA MET A 214 -47.69 -10.94 -21.39
C MET A 214 -48.56 -9.72 -21.78
N GLY A 215 -48.22 -8.99 -22.86
CA GLY A 215 -49.02 -7.88 -23.37
C GLY A 215 -48.97 -6.59 -22.54
N LEU A 216 -48.10 -6.53 -21.53
CA LEU A 216 -47.81 -5.29 -20.80
C LEU A 216 -46.80 -4.48 -21.60
N GLY A 217 -47.27 -3.48 -22.33
CA GLY A 217 -46.42 -2.58 -23.11
C GLY A 217 -45.30 -2.02 -22.24
N LEU A 218 -44.05 -2.17 -22.71
CA LEU A 218 -42.88 -1.66 -22.01
C LEU A 218 -43.05 -0.15 -21.73
N PRO A 219 -42.91 0.31 -20.47
CA PRO A 219 -42.92 1.73 -20.14
C PRO A 219 -41.91 2.50 -21.01
N ALA A 220 -42.23 3.74 -21.40
CA ALA A 220 -41.38 4.54 -22.30
C ALA A 220 -39.92 4.66 -21.81
N THR A 221 -39.69 4.55 -20.51
CA THR A 221 -38.38 4.49 -19.85
C THR A 221 -37.53 3.28 -20.27
N THR A 222 -38.11 2.10 -20.50
CA THR A 222 -37.39 0.88 -20.91
C THR A 222 -37.05 0.90 -22.41
N ARG A 223 -37.90 1.52 -23.24
CA ARG A 223 -37.69 1.66 -24.70
C ARG A 223 -36.52 2.57 -25.05
N ILE A 224 -36.30 3.62 -24.24
CA ILE A 224 -35.14 4.52 -24.33
C ILE A 224 -33.84 3.79 -23.90
N LEU A 225 -33.93 2.88 -22.93
CA LEU A 225 -32.80 2.09 -22.44
C LEU A 225 -32.26 1.09 -23.49
N ILE A 226 -33.17 0.46 -24.24
CA ILE A 226 -32.84 -0.53 -25.29
C ILE A 226 -32.25 0.15 -26.54
N LEU A 227 -32.68 1.38 -26.89
CA LEU A 227 -32.09 2.12 -28.01
C LEU A 227 -30.61 2.49 -27.75
N GLY A 228 -30.20 2.58 -26.48
CA GLY A 228 -28.81 2.73 -26.07
C GLY A 228 -27.98 1.42 -26.13
N SER A 229 -28.60 0.26 -26.31
CA SER A 229 -28.01 -1.08 -26.12
C SER A 229 -26.69 -1.33 -26.87
N HIS A 230 -26.43 -0.69 -28.01
CA HIS A 230 -25.22 -0.97 -28.81
C HIS A 230 -24.06 0.00 -28.56
N ILE A 231 -24.33 1.19 -28.03
CA ILE A 231 -23.31 2.25 -27.80
C ILE A 231 -23.05 2.45 -26.31
N LEU A 232 -24.08 2.26 -25.47
CA LEU A 232 -24.06 2.51 -24.04
C LEU A 232 -23.19 1.53 -23.23
N PRO A 233 -23.04 0.23 -23.56
CA PRO A 233 -22.13 -0.66 -22.82
C PRO A 233 -20.66 -0.37 -23.06
N LEU A 234 -20.29 0.10 -24.27
CA LEU A 234 -18.91 0.48 -24.60
C LEU A 234 -18.56 1.83 -23.95
N LEU A 235 -19.49 2.80 -24.00
CA LEU A 235 -19.36 4.08 -23.31
C LEU A 235 -19.37 3.91 -21.79
N LEU A 236 -20.26 3.09 -21.20
CA LEU A 236 -20.25 2.73 -19.78
C LEU A 236 -19.03 1.91 -19.40
N GLY A 237 -18.49 1.05 -20.27
CA GLY A 237 -17.25 0.31 -20.02
C GLY A 237 -16.04 1.23 -19.93
N ILE A 238 -15.93 2.19 -20.86
CA ILE A 238 -14.91 3.25 -20.82
C ILE A 238 -15.17 4.15 -19.60
N LEU A 239 -16.43 4.47 -19.27
CA LEU A 239 -16.80 5.26 -18.10
C LEU A 239 -16.42 4.55 -16.78
N VAL A 240 -16.73 3.27 -16.64
CA VAL A 240 -16.46 2.44 -15.44
C VAL A 240 -14.97 2.14 -15.29
N LEU A 241 -14.18 2.16 -16.37
CA LEU A 241 -12.72 2.02 -16.29
C LEU A 241 -12.03 3.37 -16.08
N CYS A 242 -12.43 4.41 -16.82
CA CYS A 242 -11.77 5.72 -16.82
C CYS A 242 -12.25 6.65 -15.69
N ILE A 243 -13.52 6.60 -15.25
CA ILE A 243 -13.99 7.45 -14.15
C ILE A 243 -13.33 7.09 -12.82
N PRO A 244 -13.24 5.83 -12.36
CA PRO A 244 -12.52 5.55 -11.11
C PRO A 244 -11.03 5.82 -11.27
N LEU A 245 -10.43 5.61 -12.44
CA LEU A 245 -9.02 5.94 -12.68
C LEU A 245 -8.76 7.46 -12.66
N ALA A 246 -9.68 8.24 -13.23
CA ALA A 246 -9.64 9.70 -13.24
C ALA A 246 -10.06 10.32 -11.90
N LEU A 247 -11.04 9.75 -11.18
CA LEU A 247 -11.37 10.11 -9.80
C LEU A 247 -10.24 9.73 -8.86
N LEU A 248 -9.56 8.59 -9.06
CA LEU A 248 -8.34 8.30 -8.32
C LEU A 248 -7.31 9.38 -8.64
N ALA A 249 -6.92 9.60 -9.90
CA ALA A 249 -5.91 10.60 -10.24
C ALA A 249 -6.26 12.03 -9.75
N ALA A 250 -7.54 12.41 -9.81
CA ALA A 250 -8.03 13.74 -9.45
C ALA A 250 -8.33 13.92 -7.96
N LEU A 251 -8.87 12.91 -7.25
CA LEU A 251 -9.04 12.96 -5.79
C LEU A 251 -7.79 12.54 -5.04
N TRP A 252 -6.80 11.88 -5.62
CA TRP A 252 -5.61 11.43 -4.87
C TRP A 252 -4.81 12.57 -4.27
N ARG A 253 -4.68 13.70 -4.98
CA ARG A 253 -4.00 14.89 -4.45
C ARG A 253 -4.82 15.56 -3.33
N PRO A 254 -6.09 15.97 -3.55
CA PRO A 254 -6.88 16.65 -2.53
C PRO A 254 -7.38 15.72 -1.41
N LEU A 255 -7.59 14.42 -1.62
CA LEU A 255 -7.96 13.46 -0.56
C LEU A 255 -6.75 13.13 0.30
N ARG A 256 -5.54 13.02 -0.25
CA ARG A 256 -4.30 12.88 0.54
C ARG A 256 -4.06 14.12 1.40
N GLU A 257 -4.26 15.31 0.82
CA GLU A 257 -4.14 16.59 1.52
C GLU A 257 -5.29 16.84 2.51
N ALA A 258 -6.52 16.46 2.18
CA ALA A 258 -7.69 16.56 3.07
C ALA A 258 -7.62 15.52 4.19
N MET A 259 -7.13 14.30 3.93
CA MET A 259 -6.88 13.31 4.97
C MET A 259 -5.71 13.72 5.87
N SER A 260 -4.65 14.35 5.35
CA SER A 260 -3.60 14.92 6.20
C SER A 260 -4.10 16.13 7.01
N ASN A 261 -4.96 16.96 6.44
CA ASN A 261 -5.55 18.12 7.11
C ASN A 261 -6.65 17.73 8.12
N LEU A 262 -7.41 16.67 7.84
CA LEU A 262 -8.43 16.14 8.75
C LEU A 262 -7.81 15.25 9.84
N ALA A 263 -6.77 14.48 9.54
CA ALA A 263 -6.00 13.74 10.53
C ALA A 263 -5.19 14.64 11.48
N SER A 264 -4.75 15.81 11.00
CA SER A 264 -4.13 16.84 11.85
C SER A 264 -5.17 17.60 12.68
N ARG A 265 -6.40 17.81 12.18
CA ARG A 265 -7.53 18.33 13.00
C ARG A 265 -8.04 17.34 14.05
N LEU A 266 -7.95 16.04 13.77
CA LEU A 266 -8.27 14.95 14.73
C LEU A 266 -7.10 14.60 15.67
N GLY A 267 -6.02 15.39 15.71
CA GLY A 267 -4.87 15.21 16.62
C GLY A 267 -4.00 13.96 16.38
N THR A 268 -4.47 13.03 15.54
CA THR A 268 -3.82 11.73 15.30
C THR A 268 -2.63 11.76 14.32
N GLY A 269 -2.56 12.73 13.41
CA GLY A 269 -1.44 12.86 12.46
C GLY A 269 -0.13 13.31 13.13
N ASN A 270 -0.23 13.95 14.30
CA ASN A 270 0.92 14.51 15.02
C ASN A 270 1.83 13.41 15.58
N ARG A 271 1.26 12.34 16.12
CA ARG A 271 2.01 11.33 16.90
C ARG A 271 3.03 10.54 16.08
N GLN A 272 2.71 10.18 14.83
CA GLN A 272 3.67 9.47 13.98
C GLN A 272 4.85 10.38 13.60
N ALA A 273 4.56 11.63 13.21
CA ALA A 273 5.59 12.62 12.88
C ALA A 273 6.44 12.95 14.11
N GLN A 274 5.82 13.13 15.27
CA GLN A 274 6.50 13.35 16.55
C GLN A 274 7.37 12.15 16.93
N GLY A 275 6.87 10.92 16.81
CA GLY A 275 7.65 9.70 17.09
C GLY A 275 8.85 9.52 16.16
N LEU A 276 8.73 9.92 14.89
CA LEU A 276 9.87 9.95 13.95
C LEU A 276 10.91 11.01 14.32
N VAL A 277 10.45 12.21 14.70
CA VAL A 277 11.32 13.32 15.13
C VAL A 277 12.07 12.94 16.41
N LEU A 278 11.37 12.44 17.43
CA LEU A 278 11.99 12.02 18.69
C LEU A 278 12.95 10.84 18.49
N GLY A 279 12.64 9.89 17.61
CA GLY A 279 13.55 8.79 17.30
C GLY A 279 14.82 9.26 16.59
N ALA A 280 14.70 10.25 15.71
CA ALA A 280 15.87 10.86 15.06
C ALA A 280 16.72 11.67 16.04
N LEU A 281 16.09 12.39 16.97
CA LEU A 281 16.79 13.08 18.06
C LEU A 281 17.47 12.07 18.99
N ALA A 282 16.81 10.96 19.36
CA ALA A 282 17.39 9.89 20.16
C ALA A 282 18.65 9.32 19.49
N ALA A 283 18.57 8.98 18.20
CA ALA A 283 19.70 8.50 17.42
C ALA A 283 20.86 9.50 17.42
N ALA A 284 20.58 10.78 17.16
CA ALA A 284 21.59 11.82 17.08
C ALA A 284 22.22 12.12 18.46
N THR A 285 21.43 12.07 19.55
CA THR A 285 21.96 12.19 20.92
C THR A 285 22.90 11.05 21.31
N ARG A 286 22.66 9.81 20.84
CA ARG A 286 23.55 8.65 21.11
C ARG A 286 24.89 8.79 20.41
N LEU A 287 24.88 9.37 19.21
CA LEU A 287 26.07 9.66 18.43
C LEU A 287 26.76 10.98 18.86
N GLU A 288 26.40 11.51 20.03
CA GLU A 288 27.01 12.71 20.64
C GLU A 288 27.04 13.93 19.70
N MET A 289 26.03 14.02 18.82
CA MET A 289 25.94 15.09 17.82
C MET A 289 25.60 16.43 18.48
N SER A 290 26.05 17.53 17.88
CA SER A 290 25.69 18.88 18.32
C SER A 290 24.19 19.15 18.14
N LEU A 291 23.62 20.07 18.93
CA LEU A 291 22.17 20.37 18.86
C LEU A 291 21.71 20.74 17.46
N ASP A 292 22.49 21.54 16.73
CA ASP A 292 22.19 21.92 15.36
C ASP A 292 22.11 20.71 14.42
N GLU A 293 23.08 19.79 14.53
CA GLU A 293 23.09 18.57 13.72
C GLU A 293 21.91 17.64 14.08
N MET A 294 21.59 17.51 15.37
CA MET A 294 20.44 16.75 15.85
C MET A 294 19.13 17.28 15.25
N LEU A 295 18.91 18.59 15.32
CA LEU A 295 17.73 19.25 14.77
C LEU A 295 17.67 19.09 13.25
N GLN A 296 18.81 19.17 12.57
CA GLN A 296 18.87 19.00 11.12
C GLN A 296 18.53 17.56 10.69
N VAL A 297 19.07 16.54 11.36
CA VAL A 297 18.72 15.12 11.13
C VAL A 297 17.23 14.87 11.40
N ALA A 298 16.70 15.42 12.50
CA ALA A 298 15.28 15.30 12.83
C ALA A 298 14.37 15.98 11.79
N SER A 299 14.77 17.15 11.26
CA SER A 299 14.01 17.88 10.24
C SER A 299 13.90 17.13 8.90
N GLN A 300 14.91 16.32 8.57
CA GLN A 300 14.97 15.50 7.35
C GLN A 300 14.25 14.15 7.47
N THR A 301 13.93 13.75 8.70
CA THR A 301 13.23 12.47 8.98
C THR A 301 11.72 12.63 8.91
N THR A 302 11.20 13.82 9.23
CA THR A 302 9.76 14.09 9.17
C THR A 302 9.25 14.45 7.77
N THR A 303 8.08 13.90 7.43
CA THR A 303 7.34 14.27 6.21
C THR A 303 6.43 15.48 6.43
N ASP A 304 6.13 15.82 7.69
CA ASP A 304 5.26 16.94 8.04
C ASP A 304 6.02 18.29 7.93
N PRO A 305 5.56 19.23 7.07
CA PRO A 305 6.20 20.53 6.92
C PRO A 305 6.26 21.35 8.21
N ARG A 306 5.33 21.15 9.16
CA ARG A 306 5.27 21.92 10.42
C ARG A 306 6.46 21.60 11.30
N TYR A 307 6.73 20.30 11.52
CA TYR A 307 7.89 19.83 12.26
C TYR A 307 9.19 20.23 11.56
N ARG A 308 9.28 20.09 10.23
CA ARG A 308 10.47 20.46 9.48
C ARG A 308 10.83 21.94 9.68
N ARG A 309 9.87 22.85 9.51
CA ARG A 309 10.09 24.30 9.70
C ARG A 309 10.39 24.64 11.16
N ALA A 310 9.74 23.98 12.11
CA ALA A 310 9.99 24.21 13.52
C ALA A 310 11.40 23.81 13.96
N LEU A 311 11.90 22.68 13.47
CA LEU A 311 13.25 22.20 13.79
C LEU A 311 14.33 23.02 13.08
N GLN A 312 14.09 23.47 11.83
CA GLN A 312 15.04 24.33 11.11
C GLN A 312 15.15 25.75 11.68
N ALA A 313 14.07 26.26 12.30
CA ALA A 313 14.06 27.54 12.98
C ALA A 313 14.43 27.43 14.47
N GLY A 314 14.62 26.22 14.98
CA GLY A 314 15.01 25.98 16.36
C GLY A 314 16.47 26.39 16.54
N SER A 315 16.70 27.38 17.39
CA SER A 315 18.02 27.74 17.89
C SER A 315 17.89 27.96 19.40
N GLY A 316 18.73 27.30 20.18
CA GLY A 316 18.70 27.39 21.64
C GLY A 316 19.93 26.70 22.22
N ASP A 317 20.12 26.83 23.52
CA ASP A 317 21.25 26.18 24.20
C ASP A 317 20.90 24.73 24.57
N THR A 318 19.61 24.45 24.76
CA THR A 318 19.10 23.14 25.21
C THR A 318 17.99 22.61 24.30
N LEU A 319 17.86 21.28 24.23
CA LEU A 319 16.79 20.65 23.44
C LEU A 319 15.42 20.93 24.08
N ALA A 320 15.34 20.95 25.40
CA ALA A 320 14.12 21.26 26.14
C ALA A 320 13.55 22.64 25.77
N GLU A 321 14.39 23.67 25.64
CA GLU A 321 13.96 25.01 25.23
C GLU A 321 13.36 25.01 23.82
N VAL A 322 14.01 24.32 22.87
CA VAL A 322 13.52 24.21 21.48
C VAL A 322 12.15 23.54 21.42
N LEU A 323 11.93 22.50 22.24
CA LEU A 323 10.64 21.81 22.32
C LEU A 323 9.57 22.62 23.09
N GLU A 324 9.95 23.32 24.16
CA GLU A 324 9.07 24.17 24.96
C GLU A 324 8.55 25.38 24.16
N ALA A 325 9.36 25.92 23.26
CA ALA A 325 8.96 27.00 22.34
C ALA A 325 7.85 26.60 21.35
N ARG A 326 7.55 25.30 21.22
CA ARG A 326 6.56 24.76 20.28
C ARG A 326 5.54 23.83 20.95
N PRO A 327 4.72 24.34 21.89
CA PRO A 327 3.72 23.55 22.61
C PRO A 327 2.60 23.02 21.72
N ASP A 328 2.44 23.59 20.53
CA ASP A 328 1.51 23.19 19.48
C ASP A 328 1.91 21.90 18.75
N LEU A 329 3.21 21.58 18.72
CA LEU A 329 3.74 20.41 18.02
C LEU A 329 4.10 19.27 18.97
N PHE A 330 4.52 19.56 20.20
CA PHE A 330 4.98 18.54 21.15
C PHE A 330 4.01 18.37 22.32
N GLU A 331 3.50 17.15 22.49
CA GLU A 331 2.61 16.78 23.60
C GLU A 331 3.22 17.17 24.97
N PRO A 332 2.42 17.67 25.94
CA PRO A 332 2.92 18.16 27.23
C PRO A 332 3.80 17.16 27.99
N GLN A 333 3.45 15.87 27.90
CA GLN A 333 4.21 14.78 28.55
C GLN A 333 5.62 14.66 27.97
N VAL A 334 5.78 14.79 26.65
CA VAL A 334 7.09 14.73 25.98
C VAL A 334 7.96 15.91 26.40
N ARG A 335 7.39 17.13 26.42
CA ARG A 335 8.14 18.34 26.84
C ARG A 335 8.65 18.22 28.27
N TRP A 336 7.80 17.73 29.17
CA TRP A 336 8.16 17.50 30.57
C TRP A 336 9.25 16.43 30.71
N LEU A 337 9.11 15.30 30.00
CA LEU A 337 10.08 14.20 30.04
C LEU A 337 11.44 14.63 29.48
N VAL A 338 11.48 15.36 28.37
CA VAL A 338 12.75 15.83 27.79
C VAL A 338 13.45 16.81 28.71
N ARG A 339 12.72 17.78 29.28
CA ARG A 339 13.28 18.71 30.25
C ARG A 339 13.87 18.00 31.48
N GLN A 340 13.21 16.95 31.96
CA GLN A 340 13.72 16.16 33.08
C GLN A 340 14.96 15.35 32.65
N ALA A 341 14.90 14.70 31.48
CA ALA A 341 15.99 13.87 30.96
C ALA A 341 17.27 14.65 30.66
N GLU A 342 17.15 15.89 30.19
CA GLU A 342 18.29 16.77 29.91
C GLU A 342 19.01 17.20 31.18
N ARG A 343 18.27 17.41 32.28
CA ARG A 343 18.85 17.65 33.62
C ARG A 343 19.52 16.42 34.20
N ASP A 344 18.90 15.25 33.99
CA ASP A 344 19.38 13.98 34.53
C ASP A 344 20.46 13.33 33.63
N GLY A 345 20.79 13.93 32.49
CA GLY A 345 21.79 13.43 31.53
C GLY A 345 21.38 12.17 30.77
N ASN A 346 20.10 11.78 30.79
CA ASN A 346 19.60 10.56 30.16
C ASN A 346 18.68 10.82 28.96
N LEU A 347 19.05 11.82 28.15
CA LEU A 347 18.23 12.31 27.06
C LEU A 347 17.97 11.25 25.99
N ALA A 348 18.99 10.50 25.60
CA ALA A 348 18.91 9.47 24.56
C ALA A 348 17.91 8.36 24.89
N GLN A 349 17.89 7.86 26.14
CA GLN A 349 16.98 6.79 26.54
C GLN A 349 15.53 7.28 26.61
N VAL A 350 15.31 8.49 27.13
CA VAL A 350 13.96 9.06 27.27
C VAL A 350 13.36 9.41 25.91
N LEU A 351 14.16 10.00 25.01
CA LEU A 351 13.73 10.27 23.63
C LEU A 351 13.36 8.97 22.90
N GLU A 352 14.18 7.93 23.02
CA GLU A 352 13.92 6.62 22.41
C GLU A 352 12.62 5.99 22.93
N HIS A 353 12.39 6.06 24.24
CA HIS A 353 11.19 5.53 24.86
C HIS A 353 9.94 6.29 24.39
N CYS A 354 10.00 7.63 24.37
CA CYS A 354 8.91 8.46 23.86
C CYS A 354 8.65 8.20 22.36
N ALA A 355 9.72 8.05 21.58
CA ALA A 355 9.63 7.75 20.15
C ALA A 355 8.92 6.43 19.91
N THR A 356 9.35 5.37 20.60
CA THR A 356 8.79 4.02 20.48
C THR A 356 7.32 4.00 20.91
N TYR A 357 7.00 4.61 22.05
CA TYR A 357 5.61 4.73 22.52
C TYR A 357 4.70 5.44 21.49
N LEU A 358 5.12 6.59 20.97
CA LEU A 358 4.33 7.33 19.98
C LEU A 358 4.20 6.58 18.65
N GLN A 359 5.24 5.85 18.24
CA GLN A 359 5.22 5.01 17.05
C GLN A 359 4.24 3.84 17.21
N GLU A 360 4.26 3.14 18.35
CA GLU A 360 3.31 2.05 18.67
C GLU A 360 1.86 2.55 18.69
N VAL A 361 1.60 3.68 19.36
CA VAL A 361 0.25 4.29 19.41
C VAL A 361 -0.21 4.70 18.00
N ALA A 362 0.70 5.23 17.17
CA ALA A 362 0.42 5.56 15.79
C ALA A 362 0.12 4.31 14.94
N GLU A 363 0.84 3.21 15.14
CA GLU A 363 0.58 1.92 14.49
C GLU A 363 -0.77 1.34 14.86
N GLN A 364 -1.13 1.33 16.14
CA GLN A 364 -2.46 0.86 16.59
C GLN A 364 -3.59 1.67 15.95
N THR A 365 -3.43 3.00 15.88
CA THR A 365 -4.43 3.87 15.26
C THR A 365 -4.53 3.62 13.74
N ARG A 366 -3.40 3.41 13.06
CA ARG A 366 -3.34 3.06 11.64
C ARG A 366 -3.98 1.70 11.38
N TRP A 367 -3.70 0.69 12.21
CA TRP A 367 -4.30 -0.64 12.12
C TRP A 367 -5.82 -0.56 12.24
N ARG A 368 -6.34 0.15 13.25
CA ARG A 368 -7.79 0.34 13.42
C ARG A 368 -8.44 0.98 12.20
N ARG A 369 -7.84 2.05 11.66
CA ARG A 369 -8.34 2.69 10.44
C ARG A 369 -8.30 1.77 9.23
N ARG A 370 -7.22 0.99 9.05
CA ARG A 370 -7.06 0.01 7.98
C ARG A 370 -8.15 -1.08 8.06
N VAL A 371 -8.41 -1.62 9.25
CA VAL A 371 -9.47 -2.62 9.47
C VAL A 371 -10.85 -2.02 9.20
N LEU A 372 -11.13 -0.82 9.69
CA LEU A 372 -12.40 -0.10 9.43
C LEU A 372 -12.62 0.15 7.93
N THR A 373 -11.57 0.52 7.19
CA THR A 373 -11.69 0.69 5.73
C THR A 373 -11.94 -0.63 5.02
N GLU A 374 -11.30 -1.71 5.46
CA GLU A 374 -11.50 -3.05 4.91
C GLU A 374 -12.92 -3.58 5.14
N VAL A 375 -13.38 -3.53 6.39
CA VAL A 375 -14.74 -3.96 6.76
C VAL A 375 -15.79 -3.08 6.07
N GLY A 376 -15.56 -1.76 6.00
CA GLY A 376 -16.44 -0.82 5.31
C GLY A 376 -16.58 -1.11 3.81
N LEU A 377 -15.48 -1.38 3.10
CA LEU A 377 -15.50 -1.75 1.68
C LEU A 377 -16.24 -3.07 1.45
N THR A 378 -15.96 -4.10 2.25
CA THR A 378 -16.62 -5.41 2.13
C THR A 378 -18.11 -5.32 2.46
N ALA A 379 -18.49 -4.53 3.48
CA ALA A 379 -19.88 -4.27 3.81
C ALA A 379 -20.60 -3.53 2.67
N ALA A 380 -19.98 -2.51 2.07
CA ALA A 380 -20.52 -1.80 0.93
C ALA A 380 -20.74 -2.74 -0.28
N MET A 381 -19.77 -3.63 -0.56
CA MET A 381 -19.94 -4.66 -1.59
C MET A 381 -21.09 -5.62 -1.27
N GLY A 382 -21.23 -6.03 -0.01
CA GLY A 382 -22.34 -6.87 0.45
C GLY A 382 -23.70 -6.19 0.25
N VAL A 383 -23.80 -4.89 0.51
CA VAL A 383 -25.01 -4.10 0.25
C VAL A 383 -25.32 -4.04 -1.24
N VAL A 384 -24.32 -3.78 -2.09
CA VAL A 384 -24.51 -3.78 -3.55
C VAL A 384 -24.96 -5.16 -4.04
N ALA A 385 -24.33 -6.24 -3.58
CA ALA A 385 -24.71 -7.60 -3.94
C ALA A 385 -26.14 -7.95 -3.47
N LEU A 386 -26.53 -7.52 -2.26
CA LEU A 386 -27.89 -7.70 -1.73
C LEU A 386 -28.93 -6.93 -2.57
N LEU A 387 -28.65 -5.67 -2.90
CA LEU A 387 -29.51 -4.86 -3.78
C LEU A 387 -29.64 -5.48 -5.17
N MET A 388 -28.56 -6.07 -5.70
CA MET A 388 -28.57 -6.80 -6.97
C MET A 388 -29.43 -8.06 -6.88
N MET A 389 -29.25 -8.87 -5.82
CA MET A 389 -30.05 -10.07 -5.60
C MET A 389 -31.54 -9.73 -5.50
N LEU A 390 -31.90 -8.69 -4.75
CA LEU A 390 -33.28 -8.20 -4.69
C LEU A 390 -33.80 -7.73 -6.06
N GLY A 391 -32.97 -7.01 -6.83
CA GLY A 391 -33.32 -6.54 -8.16
C GLY A 391 -33.61 -7.67 -9.16
N VAL A 392 -32.92 -8.81 -9.04
CA VAL A 392 -33.12 -10.00 -9.90
C VAL A 392 -34.24 -10.91 -9.36
N MET A 393 -34.29 -11.11 -8.04
CA MET A 393 -35.21 -12.06 -7.42
C MET A 393 -36.64 -11.52 -7.36
N MET A 394 -36.84 -10.21 -7.22
CA MET A 394 -38.17 -9.60 -7.19
C MET A 394 -38.98 -9.79 -8.50
N PRO A 395 -38.41 -9.58 -9.71
CA PRO A 395 -39.13 -9.91 -10.95
C PRO A 395 -39.31 -11.42 -11.14
N LEU A 396 -38.32 -12.26 -10.78
CA LEU A 396 -38.46 -13.72 -10.84
C LEU A 396 -39.60 -14.25 -9.96
N THR A 397 -39.69 -13.76 -8.73
CA THR A 397 -40.77 -14.15 -7.81
C THR A 397 -42.13 -13.70 -8.31
N ARG A 398 -42.24 -12.51 -8.93
CA ARG A 398 -43.48 -12.07 -9.58
C ARG A 398 -43.90 -13.01 -10.72
N LEU A 399 -42.95 -13.38 -11.57
CA LEU A 399 -43.20 -14.32 -12.68
C LEU A 399 -43.65 -15.69 -12.19
N THR A 400 -43.05 -16.22 -11.12
CA THR A 400 -43.47 -17.52 -10.57
C THR A 400 -44.81 -17.44 -9.84
N THR A 401 -45.10 -16.36 -9.11
CA THR A 401 -46.43 -16.20 -8.48
C THR A 401 -47.54 -16.02 -9.50
N GLU A 402 -47.32 -15.28 -10.58
CA GLU A 402 -48.33 -15.14 -11.65
C GLU A 402 -48.51 -16.44 -12.44
N ALA A 403 -47.45 -17.23 -12.61
CA ALA A 403 -47.53 -18.56 -13.23
C ALA A 403 -48.22 -19.61 -12.32
N LEU A 404 -48.17 -19.46 -11.00
CA LEU A 404 -48.85 -20.33 -10.03
C LEU A 404 -50.32 -19.95 -9.78
N LEU A 405 -50.72 -18.71 -10.12
CA LEU A 405 -52.09 -18.20 -9.99
C LEU A 405 -52.95 -18.41 -11.25
N ARG A 406 -52.34 -18.86 -12.36
CA ARG A 406 -53.02 -19.39 -13.55
C ARG A 406 -53.05 -20.91 -13.48
#